data_AF-A0A7C3LKY9-F1
#
_entry.id   AF-A0A7C3LKY9-F1
#
_cell.length_a   1.000
_cell.length_b   1.000
_cell.length_c   1.000
_cell.angle_alpha   90.00
_cell.angle_beta   90.00
_cell.angle_gamma   90.00
#
_symmetry.space_group_name_H-M   'P 1'
#
loop_
_entity.id
_entity.type
_entity.pdbx_description
1 polymer ?
#
loop_
_entity_poly.entity_id
_entity_poly.type
_entity_poly.pdbx_seq_one_letter_code
_entity_poly.pdbx_strand_id
1 'polypeptide(L)'
;MINGFRDIELLSSYLDGQLSPSDSARLESRLKSDPQLASAFEDLRAARGVLRKLPARKAPRNFTLTRKMVGANPPMPRGYSFFRF
;
A
#
# COMPACT_ATOMS: atom_id res chain seq x y z
N MET A 1 26.33 4.22 -4.10
CA MET A 1 25.57 5.43 -3.73
C MET A 1 24.17 5.00 -3.38
N ILE A 2 23.75 5.26 -2.16
CA ILE A 2 22.39 5.02 -1.68
C ILE A 2 21.47 5.93 -2.49
N ASN A 3 20.45 5.37 -3.15
CA ASN A 3 19.44 6.18 -3.80
C ASN A 3 18.30 6.34 -2.79
N GLY A 4 18.53 7.23 -1.81
CA GLY A 4 17.86 7.24 -0.50
C GLY A 4 16.34 7.05 -0.55
N PHE A 5 15.65 7.71 -1.47
CA PHE A 5 14.20 7.63 -1.56
C PHE A 5 13.68 6.24 -1.99
N ARG A 6 14.29 5.63 -3.02
CA ARG A 6 13.87 4.31 -3.53
C ARG A 6 14.22 3.19 -2.55
N ASP A 7 15.36 3.32 -1.88
CA ASP A 7 15.78 2.36 -0.88
C ASP A 7 14.82 2.37 0.32
N ILE A 8 14.39 3.56 0.78
CA ILE A 8 13.39 3.71 1.85
C ILE A 8 12.03 3.14 1.42
N GLU A 9 11.57 3.42 0.20
CA GLU A 9 10.31 2.89 -0.33
C GLU A 9 10.32 1.34 -0.36
N LEU A 10 11.45 0.75 -0.75
CA LEU A 10 11.63 -0.69 -0.80
C LEU A 10 11.65 -1.31 0.61
N LEU A 11 12.32 -0.67 1.58
CA LEU A 11 12.27 -1.08 2.99
C LEU A 11 10.85 -0.98 3.57
N SER A 12 10.10 0.07 3.25
CA SER A 12 8.70 0.21 3.68
C SER A 12 7.83 -0.89 3.08
N SER A 13 7.95 -1.13 1.77
CA SER A 13 7.23 -2.19 1.07
C SER A 13 7.53 -3.57 1.64
N TYR A 14 8.78 -3.82 2.03
CA TYR A 14 9.18 -5.04 2.74
C TYR A 14 8.48 -5.18 4.10
N LEU A 15 8.50 -4.11 4.92
CA LEU A 15 7.86 -4.10 6.24
C LEU A 15 6.34 -4.32 6.17
N ASP A 16 5.71 -3.86 5.09
CA ASP A 16 4.28 -4.02 4.84
C ASP A 16 3.93 -5.34 4.12
N GLY A 17 4.92 -6.16 3.77
CA GLY A 17 4.72 -7.46 3.11
C GLY A 17 4.26 -7.34 1.65
N GLN A 18 4.55 -6.22 0.99
CA GLN A 18 4.15 -5.94 -0.40
C GLN A 18 5.21 -6.35 -1.43
N LEU A 19 6.38 -6.86 -1.00
CA LEU A 19 7.40 -7.36 -1.90
C LEU A 19 7.16 -8.80 -2.33
N SER A 20 7.58 -9.12 -3.56
CA SER A 20 7.62 -10.50 -4.04
C SER A 20 8.69 -11.30 -3.26
N PRO A 21 8.56 -12.64 -3.16
CA PRO A 21 9.56 -13.47 -2.49
C PRO A 21 10.98 -13.38 -3.08
N SER A 22 11.09 -13.12 -4.39
CA SER A 22 12.38 -12.90 -5.04
C SER A 22 13.01 -11.56 -4.63
N ASP A 23 12.19 -10.51 -4.51
CA ASP A 23 12.67 -9.19 -4.13
C ASP A 23 13.04 -9.12 -2.64
N SER A 24 12.30 -9.83 -1.78
CA SER A 24 12.65 -9.94 -0.36
C SER A 24 14.00 -10.62 -0.16
N ALA A 25 14.27 -11.73 -0.85
CA ALA A 25 15.56 -12.42 -0.76
C ALA A 25 16.73 -11.52 -1.23
N ARG A 26 16.52 -10.75 -2.30
CA ARG A 26 17.52 -9.80 -2.81
C ARG A 26 17.77 -8.66 -1.81
N LEU A 27 16.71 -8.15 -1.18
CA LEU A 27 16.80 -7.13 -0.14
C LEU A 27 17.54 -7.64 1.10
N GLU A 28 17.23 -8.85 1.56
CA GLU A 28 17.91 -9.48 2.70
C GLU A 28 19.41 -9.66 2.44
N SER A 29 19.80 -10.06 1.22
CA SER A 29 21.21 -10.12 0.84
C SER A 29 21.85 -8.74 0.89
N ARG A 30 21.15 -7.68 0.46
CA ARG A 30 21.66 -6.31 0.47
C ARG A 30 21.78 -5.73 1.89
N LEU A 31 20.82 -6.03 2.76
CA LEU A 31 20.85 -5.66 4.18
C LEU A 31 22.06 -6.25 4.91
N LYS A 32 22.50 -7.46 4.53
CA LYS A 32 23.72 -8.08 5.08
C LYS A 32 25.00 -7.39 4.62
N SER A 33 25.01 -6.84 3.40
CA SER A 33 26.19 -6.21 2.81
C SER A 33 26.31 -4.72 3.15
N ASP A 34 25.20 -4.04 3.42
CA ASP A 34 25.15 -2.59 3.62
C ASP A 34 24.68 -2.23 5.05
N PRO A 35 25.62 -1.87 5.95
CA PRO A 35 25.28 -1.52 7.33
C PRO A 35 24.48 -0.21 7.45
N GLN A 36 24.61 0.72 6.49
CA GLN A 36 23.82 1.96 6.51
C GLN A 36 22.35 1.66 6.20
N LEU A 37 22.09 0.77 5.24
CA LEU A 37 20.74 0.31 4.92
C LEU A 37 20.10 -0.45 6.09
N ALA A 38 20.90 -1.28 6.79
CA ALA A 38 20.45 -1.98 7.99
C ALA A 38 20.06 -1.02 9.13
N SER A 39 20.84 0.03 9.36
CA SER A 39 20.48 1.08 10.34
C SER A 39 19.15 1.74 10.00
N ALA A 40 18.97 2.15 8.73
CA ALA A 40 17.73 2.78 8.29
C ALA A 40 16.51 1.83 8.42
N PHE A 41 16.71 0.53 8.20
CA PHE A 41 15.67 -0.47 8.40
C PHE A 41 15.25 -0.59 9.87
N GLU A 42 16.21 -0.62 10.79
CA GLU A 42 15.92 -0.66 12.23
C GLU A 42 15.24 0.62 12.72
N ASP A 43 15.64 1.79 12.22
CA ASP A 43 14.97 3.07 12.51
C ASP A 43 13.51 3.06 12.08
N LEU A 44 13.22 2.59 10.85
CA LEU A 44 11.85 2.45 10.34
C LEU A 44 11.03 1.45 11.17
N ARG A 45 11.65 0.33 11.55
CA ARG A 45 11.01 -0.70 12.38
C ARG A 45 10.68 -0.15 13.77
N ALA A 46 11.59 0.59 14.39
CA ALA A 46 11.39 1.23 15.69
C ALA A 46 10.25 2.26 15.63
N ALA A 47 10.26 3.13 14.62
CA ALA A 47 9.20 4.12 14.40
C ALA A 47 7.83 3.45 14.23
N ARG A 48 7.74 2.39 13.40
CA ARG A 48 6.53 1.59 13.24
C ARG A 48 6.08 0.95 14.56
N GLY A 49 7.02 0.45 15.36
CA GLY A 49 6.76 -0.12 16.67
C GLY A 49 6.12 0.88 17.63
N VAL A 50 6.62 2.12 17.66
CA VAL A 50 6.02 3.21 18.46
C VAL A 50 4.62 3.54 17.96
N LEU A 51 4.42 3.67 16.64
CA LEU A 51 3.11 3.99 16.06
C LEU A 51 2.05 2.91 16.37
N ARG A 52 2.43 1.63 16.38
CA ARG A 52 1.51 0.53 16.69
C ARG A 52 1.09 0.47 18.17
N LYS A 53 1.79 1.18 19.07
CA LYS A 53 1.39 1.30 20.48
C LYS A 53 0.27 2.33 20.70
N LEU A 54 0.01 3.19 19.71
CA LEU A 54 -1.07 4.16 19.80
C LEU A 54 -2.43 3.45 19.80
N PRO A 55 -3.43 3.97 20.52
CA PRO A 55 -4.77 3.40 20.49
C PRO A 55 -5.34 3.50 19.07
N ALA A 56 -5.86 2.38 18.56
CA ALA A 56 -6.54 2.35 17.28
C ALA A 56 -7.79 3.24 17.34
N ARG A 57 -7.79 4.35 16.59
CA ARG A 57 -8.96 5.21 16.44
C ARG A 57 -9.71 4.84 15.18
N LYS A 58 -11.04 4.81 15.27
CA LYS A 58 -11.91 4.65 14.10
C LYS A 58 -11.76 5.88 13.20
N ALA A 59 -11.60 5.66 11.89
CA ALA A 59 -11.60 6.74 10.92
C ALA A 59 -12.93 7.53 11.02
N PRO A 60 -12.90 8.88 10.94
CA PRO A 60 -14.08 9.71 11.12
C PRO A 60 -15.14 9.51 10.02
N ARG A 61 -14.73 9.05 8.84
CA ARG A 61 -15.63 8.68 7.74
C ARG A 61 -15.09 7.50 6.96
N ASN A 62 -15.98 6.78 6.31
CA ASN A 62 -15.61 5.77 5.33
C ASN A 62 -15.10 6.47 4.06
N PHE A 63 -13.94 6.05 3.55
CA PHE A 63 -13.38 6.54 2.28
C PHE A 63 -13.89 5.76 1.06
N THR A 64 -14.82 4.82 1.26
CA THR A 64 -15.51 4.12 0.17
C THR A 64 -16.34 5.10 -0.63
N LEU A 65 -15.97 5.33 -1.89
CA LEU A 65 -16.73 6.18 -2.79
C LEU A 65 -18.07 5.52 -3.12
N THR A 66 -19.16 6.26 -2.99
CA THR A 66 -20.46 5.81 -3.48
C THR A 66 -20.48 5.86 -5.01
N ARG A 67 -21.30 5.02 -5.66
CA ARG A 67 -21.46 5.01 -7.12
C ARG A 67 -21.74 6.42 -7.69
N LYS A 68 -22.52 7.22 -6.96
CA LYS A 68 -22.83 8.62 -7.32
C LYS A 68 -21.58 9.51 -7.34
N MET A 69 -20.63 9.30 -6.43
CA MET A 69 -19.39 10.09 -6.34
C MET A 69 -18.40 9.76 -7.47
N VAL A 70 -18.44 8.55 -8.02
CA VAL A 70 -17.57 8.11 -9.12
C VAL A 70 -18.12 8.53 -10.50
N GLY A 71 -19.28 9.20 -10.55
CA GLY A 71 -19.91 9.59 -11.82
C GLY A 71 -20.37 8.39 -12.66
N ALA A 72 -20.43 7.19 -12.06
CA ALA A 72 -20.97 6.01 -12.71
C ALA A 72 -22.49 6.18 -12.83
N ASN A 73 -22.92 6.72 -13.97
CA ASN A 73 -24.32 6.78 -14.35
C ASN A 73 -24.92 5.37 -14.24
N PRO A 74 -26.13 5.20 -13.68
CA PRO A 74 -26.81 3.91 -13.72
C PRO A 74 -26.84 3.45 -15.18
N PRO A 75 -26.60 2.15 -15.46
CA PRO A 75 -26.71 1.66 -16.83
C PRO A 75 -28.09 2.05 -17.35
N MET A 76 -28.12 2.79 -18.47
CA MET A 76 -29.39 3.18 -19.10
C MET A 76 -30.23 1.91 -19.24
N PRO A 77 -31.52 1.93 -18.85
CA PRO A 77 -32.38 0.77 -19.05
C PRO A 77 -32.32 0.42 -20.53
N ARG A 78 -31.78 -0.76 -20.86
CA ARG A 78 -31.78 -1.26 -22.24
C ARG A 78 -33.24 -1.24 -22.67
N GLY A 79 -33.55 -0.35 -23.63
CA GLY A 79 -34.91 -0.09 -24.06
C GLY A 79 -35.63 -1.40 -24.30
N TYR A 80 -36.83 -1.53 -23.71
CA TYR A 80 -37.71 -2.65 -24.00
C TYR A 80 -37.90 -2.71 -25.53
N SER A 81 -37.62 -3.87 -26.12
CA SER A 81 -37.91 -4.11 -27.52
C SER A 81 -39.43 -4.11 -27.69
N PHE A 82 -39.97 -3.04 -28.28
CA PHE A 82 -41.37 -2.96 -28.68
C PHE A 82 -41.57 -3.67 -30.02
N PHE A 83 -41.24 -4.96 -30.09
CA PHE A 83 -41.71 -5.81 -31.19
C PHE A 83 -42.77 -6.74 -30.64
N ARG A 84 -44.02 -6.33 -30.82
CA ARG A 84 -45.18 -7.19 -30.68
C ARG A 84 -46.05 -7.02 -31.93
N PHE A 85 -46.21 -8.14 -32.62
CA PHE A 85 -46.95 -8.44 -33.86
C PHE A 85 -46.27 -8.10 -35.18
#